data_AF-A0A7V8VW40-F1
#
_entry.id   AF-A0A7V8VW40-F1
#
_cell.length_a   1.000
_cell.length_b   1.000
_cell.length_c   1.000
_cell.angle_alpha   90.00
_cell.angle_beta   90.00
_cell.angle_gamma   90.00
#
_symmetry.space_group_name_H-M   'P 1'
#
loop_
_entity.id
_entity.type
_entity.pdbx_description
1 polymer ?
#
loop_
_entity_poly.entity_id
_entity_poly.type
_entity_poly.pdbx_seq_one_letter_code
_entity_poly.pdbx_strand_id
1 'polypeptide(L)' 'EADGTFVITEHNCAVLSVALRYSHACSSELDFLRRTLPDAEVTRIAHRINGAHVCAYRVVLNDPTET' A
#
# COMPACT_ATOMS: atom_id res chain seq x y z
N GLU A 1 -13.57 -19.40 -4.25
CA GLU A 1 -13.48 -18.07 -4.90
C GLU A 1 -12.56 -17.20 -4.08
N ALA A 2 -11.85 -16.26 -4.72
CA ALA A 2 -11.00 -15.32 -3.98
C ALA A 2 -11.89 -14.36 -3.18
N ASP A 3 -11.59 -14.19 -1.90
CA ASP A 3 -12.23 -13.31 -0.93
C ASP A 3 -12.05 -11.80 -1.24
N GLY A 4 -11.85 -11.44 -2.52
CA GLY A 4 -11.52 -10.08 -2.95
C GLY A 4 -10.13 -9.59 -2.51
N THR A 5 -9.31 -10.41 -1.83
CA THR A 5 -7.98 -10.00 -1.38
C THR A 5 -6.96 -10.07 -2.53
N PHE A 6 -6.15 -9.02 -2.68
CA PHE A 6 -4.99 -9.02 -3.56
C PHE A 6 -3.81 -8.23 -2.98
N VAL A 7 -2.65 -8.31 -3.64
CA VAL A 7 -1.43 -7.59 -3.23
C VAL A 7 -0.94 -6.71 -4.38
N ILE A 8 -0.79 -5.42 -4.10
CA ILE A 8 -0.07 -4.50 -4.97
C ILE A 8 1.42 -4.59 -4.60
N THR A 9 2.27 -4.92 -5.57
CA THR A 9 3.72 -5.03 -5.36
C THR A 9 4.46 -4.04 -6.25
N GLU A 10 5.21 -3.15 -5.61
CA GLU A 10 6.11 -2.23 -6.28
C GLU A 10 7.54 -2.76 -6.22
N HIS A 11 8.00 -3.28 -7.35
CA HIS A 11 9.39 -3.67 -7.53
C HIS A 11 10.32 -2.45 -7.54
N ASN A 12 9.80 -1.28 -7.90
CA ASN A 12 10.48 0.01 -7.83
C ASN A 12 9.60 1.02 -7.10
N CYS A 13 9.99 1.41 -5.89
CA CYS A 13 9.23 2.39 -5.08
C CYS A 13 9.47 3.80 -5.64
N ALA A 14 8.40 4.44 -6.09
CA ALA A 14 8.45 5.70 -6.83
C ALA A 14 9.02 6.85 -5.99
N VAL A 15 8.80 6.81 -4.68
CA VAL A 15 9.21 7.86 -3.74
C VAL A 15 10.46 7.51 -2.94
N LEU A 16 11.13 6.38 -3.21
CA LEU A 16 12.22 5.86 -2.38
C LEU A 16 13.32 6.89 -2.12
N SER A 17 13.80 7.57 -3.17
CA SER A 17 14.88 8.55 -3.07
C SER A 17 14.51 9.73 -2.16
N VAL A 18 13.25 10.17 -2.21
CA VAL A 18 12.71 11.23 -1.35
C VAL A 18 12.52 10.71 0.06
N ALA A 19 11.95 9.52 0.20
CA ALA A 19 11.64 8.88 1.47
C ALA A 19 12.87 8.60 2.34
N LEU A 20 14.01 8.26 1.72
CA LEU A 20 15.29 8.08 2.42
C LEU A 20 15.73 9.33 3.20
N ARG A 21 15.33 10.52 2.73
CA ARG A 21 15.60 11.79 3.41
C ARG A 21 14.41 12.31 4.21
N TYR A 22 13.20 12.00 3.75
CA TYR A 22 11.95 12.54 4.25
C TYR A 22 10.92 11.41 4.42
N SER A 23 10.93 10.75 5.57
CA SER A 23 10.10 9.57 5.84
C SER A 23 8.60 9.79 5.61
N HIS A 24 8.10 11.02 5.74
CA HIS A 24 6.70 11.37 5.46
C HIS A 24 6.27 11.07 4.02
N ALA A 25 7.20 11.06 3.05
CA ALA A 25 6.89 10.71 1.65
C ALA A 25 6.34 9.28 1.52
N CYS A 26 6.86 8.33 2.31
CA CYS A 26 6.31 6.98 2.36
C CYS A 26 4.89 6.95 2.93
N SER A 27 4.56 7.79 3.92
CA SER A 27 3.19 7.86 4.44
C SER A 27 2.22 8.41 3.40
N SER A 28 2.63 9.44 2.66
CA SER A 28 1.82 10.02 1.57
C SER A 28 1.47 9.00 0.48
N GLU A 29 2.36 8.06 0.16
CA GLU A 29 2.10 6.98 -0.81
C GLU A 29 1.02 6.02 -0.30
N LEU A 30 1.08 5.62 0.97
CA LEU A 30 0.04 4.76 1.56
C LEU A 30 -1.31 5.48 1.62
N ASP A 31 -1.31 6.76 1.99
CA ASP A 31 -2.53 7.58 2.02
C ASP A 31 -3.11 7.78 0.63
N PHE A 32 -2.26 7.93 -0.39
CA PHE A 32 -2.69 7.98 -1.78
C PHE A 32 -3.42 6.69 -2.17
N LEU A 33 -2.82 5.52 -1.92
CA LEU A 33 -3.46 4.23 -2.23
C LEU A 33 -4.82 4.06 -1.53
N ARG A 34 -4.91 4.43 -0.25
CA ARG A 34 -6.18 4.38 0.52
C ARG A 34 -7.25 5.30 -0.06
N ARG A 35 -6.88 6.49 -0.54
CA ARG A 35 -7.84 7.41 -1.17
C ARG A 35 -8.28 6.96 -2.55
N THR A 36 -7.41 6.28 -3.30
CA THR A 36 -7.72 5.75 -4.62
C THR A 36 -8.59 4.49 -4.54
N LEU A 37 -8.52 3.75 -3.43
CA LEU A 37 -9.29 2.53 -3.18
C LEU A 37 -10.18 2.71 -1.93
N PRO A 38 -11.22 3.55 -1.99
CA PRO A 38 -12.02 3.90 -0.81
C PRO A 38 -12.84 2.72 -0.27
N ASP A 39 -13.21 1.76 -1.14
CA ASP A 39 -14.00 0.57 -0.79
C ASP A 39 -13.11 -0.62 -0.39
N ALA A 40 -11.87 -0.36 0.06
CA ALA A 40 -10.93 -1.39 0.44
C ALA A 40 -10.08 -1.01 1.65
N GLU A 41 -9.76 -1.98 2.49
CA GLU A 41 -8.70 -1.85 3.48
C GLU A 41 -7.34 -2.03 2.80
N VAL A 42 -6.50 -0.99 2.87
CA VAL A 42 -5.13 -1.02 2.35
C VAL A 42 -4.11 -0.97 3.49
N THR A 43 -3.33 -2.05 3.61
CA THR A 43 -2.31 -2.24 4.65
C THR A 43 -0.95 -2.53 4.02
N ARG A 44 0.08 -1.77 4.42
CA ARG A 44 1.47 -2.03 3.99
C ARG A 44 2.00 -3.29 4.68
N ILE A 45 2.48 -4.25 3.90
CA ILE A 45 2.99 -5.54 4.38
C ILE A 45 4.49 -5.75 4.08
N ALA A 46 5.07 -4.99 3.14
CA ALA A 46 6.52 -4.93 2.92
C ALA A 46 6.95 -3.51 2.59
N HIS A 47 8.17 -3.14 2.98
CA HIS A 47 8.62 -1.76 2.88
C HIS A 47 10.13 -1.66 2.61
N ARG A 48 10.50 -1.04 1.48
CA ARG A 48 11.92 -0.91 1.10
C ARG A 48 12.76 -0.11 2.09
N ILE A 49 12.18 0.91 2.73
CA ILE A 49 12.91 1.69 3.74
C ILE A 49 13.30 0.85 4.97
N ASN A 50 12.55 -0.23 5.24
CA ASN A 50 12.81 -1.17 6.33
C ASN A 50 13.66 -2.38 5.86
N GLY A 51 14.29 -2.30 4.69
CA GLY A 51 15.19 -3.33 4.17
C GLY A 51 14.54 -4.42 3.30
N ALA A 52 13.25 -4.31 2.98
CA ALA A 52 12.61 -5.24 2.04
C ALA A 52 13.06 -4.98 0.59
N HIS A 53 12.95 -5.97 -0.29
CA HIS A 53 13.28 -5.83 -1.72
C HIS A 53 12.21 -5.04 -2.50
N VAL A 54 10.98 -4.98 -1.99
CA VAL A 54 9.81 -4.35 -2.61
C VAL A 54 9.01 -3.54 -1.58
N CYS A 55 8.19 -2.61 -2.06
CA CYS A 55 7.05 -2.14 -1.28
C CYS A 55 5.85 -3.00 -1.66
N ALA A 56 5.09 -3.49 -0.68
CA ALA A 56 3.90 -4.28 -0.93
C ALA A 56 2.76 -3.88 -0.02
N TYR A 57 1.56 -3.87 -0.61
CA TYR A 57 0.32 -3.44 0.03
C TYR A 57 -0.71 -4.54 -0.14
N ARG A 58 -1.20 -5.08 0.98
CA ARG A 58 -2.37 -5.96 0.98
C ARG A 58 -3.61 -5.11 0.84
N VAL A 59 -4.48 -5.49 -0.08
CA VAL A 59 -5.77 -4.86 -0.33
C VAL A 59 -6.86 -5.90 -0.07
N VAL A 60 -7.82 -5.54 0.77
CA VAL A 60 -9.02 -6.34 1.04
C VAL A 60 -10.21 -5.50 0.65
N LEU A 61 -11.01 -5.96 -0.32
CA LEU A 61 -12.24 -5.28 -0.68
C LEU A 61 -13.23 -5.39 0.48
N ASN A 62 -13.85 -4.27 0.84
CA ASN A 62 -14.92 -4.26 1.82
C ASN A 62 -16.17 -4.90 1.20
N ASP A 63 -16.95 -5.63 2.00
CA ASP A 63 -18.23 -6.15 1.52
C ASP A 63 -19.19 -4.96 1.35
N PRO A 64 -19.71 -4.69 0.14
CA PRO A 64 -20.65 -3.60 -0.09
C PRO A 64 -21.98 -3.79 0.64
N THR A 65 -22.24 -4.96 1.24
CA THR A 65 -23.46 -5.24 2.02
C THR A 65 -23.31 -4.99 3.53
N GLU A 66 -22.10 -4.67 4.01
CA GLU A 66 -21.83 -4.34 5.41
C GLU A 66 -21.94 -2.81 5.60
N THR A 67 -23.17 -2.28 5.70
CA THR A 67 -23.46 -0.88 6.08
C THR A 67 -24.60 -0.82 7.07
#